data_AF-A0A1G0ZB28-F1
#
_entry.id   AF-A0A1G0ZB28-F1
#
_cell.length_a   1.000
_cell.length_b   1.000
_cell.length_c   1.000
_cell.angle_alpha   90.00
_cell.angle_beta   90.00
_cell.angle_gamma   90.00
#
_symmetry.space_group_name_H-M   'P 1'
#
loop_
_entity.id
_entity.type
_entity.pdbx_description
1 polymer ?
#
loop_
_entity_poly.entity_id
_entity_poly.type
_entity_poly.pdbx_seq_one_letter_code
_entity_poly.pdbx_strand_id
1 'polypeptide(L)'
;MSGTGKSTLIVELAARGCKAVDLDSDEWSEWVDFEDDAHQSTVEPGRDWVWREDRVGELLSCEDAEALFVSGCAVNQVRFYPLFDHVVLLSASPAILVERLKSRTGNSYGKHPGEIARVLKLKQTIEPLLRDSCDFEIDTNAPIDKVVAAVLGLLR
;
A
#
# COMPACT_ATOMS: atom_id res chain seq x y z
N MET A 1 -4.91 1.45 1.31
CA MET A 1 -5.43 2.83 1.56
C MET A 1 -4.53 3.91 0.95
N SER A 2 -5.11 4.94 0.31
CA SER A 2 -4.36 6.09 -0.24
C SER A 2 -4.10 7.16 0.83
N GLY A 3 -2.98 7.87 0.75
CA GLY A 3 -2.59 8.91 1.72
C GLY A 3 -1.95 8.42 3.02
N THR A 4 -1.81 7.11 3.22
CA THR A 4 -1.22 6.54 4.45
C THR A 4 0.30 6.61 4.53
N GLY A 5 1.00 6.98 3.45
CA GLY A 5 2.45 7.18 3.44
C GLY A 5 3.28 6.04 2.83
N LYS A 6 2.67 5.04 2.19
CA LYS A 6 3.36 3.88 1.57
C LYS A 6 4.53 4.28 0.66
N SER A 7 4.28 5.08 -0.38
CA SER A 7 5.32 5.50 -1.32
C SER A 7 6.42 6.34 -0.64
N THR A 8 6.05 7.19 0.33
CA THR A 8 7.04 7.95 1.12
C THR A 8 7.93 7.00 1.93
N LEU A 9 7.36 5.99 2.57
CA LEU A 9 8.12 4.98 3.31
C LEU A 9 9.08 4.21 2.40
N ILE A 10 8.63 3.77 1.22
CA ILE A 10 9.50 3.06 0.25
C ILE A 10 10.67 3.93 -0.18
N VAL A 11 10.43 5.20 -0.52
CA VAL A 11 11.51 6.13 -0.88
C VAL A 11 12.52 6.30 0.25
N GLU A 12 12.05 6.44 1.49
CA GLU A 12 12.92 6.59 2.66
C GLU A 12 13.72 5.31 2.99
N LEU A 13 13.13 4.13 2.82
CA LEU A 13 13.83 2.85 2.97
C LEU A 13 14.89 2.67 1.88
N ALA A 14 14.56 2.96 0.62
CA ALA A 14 15.50 2.92 -0.50
C ALA A 14 16.68 3.90 -0.27
N ALA A 15 16.40 5.12 0.21
CA ALA A 15 17.43 6.10 0.53
C ALA A 15 18.39 5.65 1.66
N ARG A 16 18.01 4.65 2.45
CA ARG A 16 18.84 4.02 3.50
C ARG A 16 19.55 2.76 3.02
N GLY A 17 19.46 2.42 1.74
CA GLY A 17 20.11 1.26 1.13
C GLY A 17 19.33 -0.04 1.23
N CYS A 18 18.08 -0.02 1.72
CA CYS A 18 17.22 -1.21 1.71
C CYS A 18 16.71 -1.48 0.29
N LYS A 19 16.55 -2.76 -0.07
CA LYS A 19 15.80 -3.13 -1.28
C LYS A 19 14.33 -2.82 -1.03
N ALA A 20 13.82 -1.76 -1.67
CA ALA A 20 12.46 -1.28 -1.46
C ALA A 20 11.78 -0.99 -2.80
N VAL A 21 10.59 -1.56 -3.01
CA VAL A 21 9.87 -1.52 -4.30
C VAL A 21 8.43 -1.06 -4.08
N ASP A 22 7.99 -0.04 -4.83
CA ASP A 22 6.58 0.33 -4.90
C ASP A 22 5.92 -0.48 -6.03
N LEU A 23 5.06 -1.43 -5.66
CA LEU A 23 4.32 -2.29 -6.59
C LEU A 23 3.16 -1.55 -7.27
N ASP A 24 2.85 -0.32 -6.84
CA ASP A 24 1.84 0.53 -7.47
C ASP A 24 2.41 1.25 -8.71
N SER A 25 2.89 0.48 -9.70
CA SER A 25 3.45 0.98 -10.96
C SER A 25 3.15 0.05 -12.14
N ASP A 26 3.23 0.55 -13.38
CA ASP A 26 2.98 -0.26 -14.60
C ASP A 26 3.92 -1.46 -14.74
N GLU A 27 5.09 -1.42 -14.08
CA GLU A 27 6.05 -2.51 -14.07
C GLU A 27 5.54 -3.69 -13.23
N TRP A 28 4.88 -3.42 -12.11
CA TRP A 28 4.48 -4.43 -11.13
C TRP A 28 2.99 -4.73 -11.13
N SER A 29 2.20 -3.87 -11.77
CA SER A 29 0.75 -3.94 -11.77
C SER A 29 0.17 -3.72 -13.16
N GLU A 30 -1.07 -4.15 -13.34
CA GLU A 30 -1.81 -4.01 -14.58
C GLU A 30 -3.31 -3.86 -14.34
N TRP A 31 -3.98 -3.28 -15.35
CA TRP A 31 -5.43 -3.20 -15.38
C TRP A 31 -6.01 -4.54 -15.84
N VAL A 32 -6.90 -5.11 -15.04
CA VAL A 32 -7.65 -6.32 -15.38
C VAL A 32 -9.14 -6.03 -15.33
N ASP A 33 -9.88 -6.47 -16.34
CA ASP A 33 -11.33 -6.35 -16.41
C ASP A 33 -12.01 -7.37 -15.46
N PHE A 34 -13.05 -6.94 -14.75
CA PHE A 34 -13.87 -7.78 -13.88
C PHE A 34 -15.30 -7.79 -14.40
N GLU A 35 -15.87 -8.99 -14.57
CA GLU A 35 -17.23 -9.18 -15.11
C GLU A 35 -18.33 -8.71 -14.14
N ASP A 36 -18.02 -8.63 -12.85
CA ASP A 36 -18.96 -8.24 -11.79
C ASP A 36 -18.43 -7.06 -10.96
N ASP A 37 -19.30 -6.07 -10.73
CA ASP A 37 -19.11 -4.96 -9.77
C ASP A 37 -19.15 -5.45 -8.30
N ALA A 38 -19.10 -6.77 -8.07
CA ALA A 38 -19.13 -7.42 -6.76
C ALA A 38 -17.94 -7.01 -5.89
N HIS A 39 -16.83 -6.58 -6.51
CA HIS A 39 -15.69 -6.01 -5.80
C HIS A 39 -15.96 -4.51 -5.56
N GLN A 40 -16.71 -4.19 -4.51
CA GLN A 40 -17.02 -2.80 -4.10
C GLN A 40 -15.78 -1.92 -3.80
N SER A 41 -14.57 -2.46 -3.96
CA SER A 41 -13.29 -1.79 -3.83
C SER A 41 -12.59 -1.49 -5.15
N THR A 42 -13.10 -1.92 -6.32
CA THR A 42 -12.41 -1.74 -7.61
C THR A 42 -12.00 -0.30 -7.83
N VAL A 43 -10.75 -0.05 -8.23
CA VAL A 43 -10.27 1.30 -8.48
C VAL A 43 -11.14 2.01 -9.52
N GLU A 44 -11.65 1.28 -10.51
CA GLU A 44 -12.60 1.78 -11.51
C GLU A 44 -13.75 0.78 -11.77
N PRO A 45 -14.93 1.25 -12.22
CA PRO A 45 -16.02 0.33 -12.56
C PRO A 45 -15.60 -0.65 -13.66
N GLY A 46 -15.80 -1.95 -13.42
CA GLY A 46 -15.50 -3.02 -14.36
C GLY A 46 -14.01 -3.34 -14.58
N ARG A 47 -13.07 -2.66 -13.91
CA ARG A 47 -11.64 -3.00 -13.95
C ARG A 47 -10.90 -2.64 -12.67
N ASP A 48 -9.89 -3.42 -12.33
CA ASP A 48 -9.05 -3.14 -11.17
C ASP A 48 -7.57 -3.15 -11.49
N TRP A 49 -6.80 -2.47 -10.64
CA TRP A 49 -5.35 -2.41 -10.70
C TRP A 49 -4.79 -3.52 -9.83
N VAL A 50 -4.26 -4.57 -10.46
CA VAL A 50 -3.81 -5.80 -9.80
C VAL A 50 -2.32 -5.99 -9.97
N TRP A 51 -1.69 -6.71 -9.02
CA TRP A 51 -0.29 -7.08 -9.15
C TRP A 51 -0.10 -8.11 -10.26
N ARG A 52 0.91 -7.92 -11.10
CA ARG A 52 1.39 -8.89 -12.10
C ARG A 52 2.01 -10.08 -11.37
N GLU A 53 1.27 -11.19 -11.29
CA GLU A 53 1.61 -12.27 -10.36
C GLU A 53 2.95 -12.96 -10.68
N ASP A 54 3.28 -13.06 -11.96
CA ASP A 54 4.57 -13.57 -12.45
C ASP A 54 5.74 -12.73 -11.95
N ARG A 55 5.65 -11.40 -12.13
CA ARG A 55 6.71 -10.47 -11.73
C ARG A 55 6.85 -10.37 -10.22
N VAL A 56 5.72 -10.20 -9.52
CA VAL A 56 5.75 -10.12 -8.05
C VAL A 56 6.26 -11.45 -7.47
N GLY A 57 5.86 -12.59 -8.02
CA GLY A 57 6.39 -13.89 -7.60
C GLY A 57 7.91 -13.98 -7.78
N GLU A 58 8.44 -13.56 -8.93
CA GLU A 58 9.89 -13.53 -9.18
C GLU A 58 10.62 -12.61 -8.20
N LEU A 59 10.11 -11.39 -7.98
CA LEU A 59 10.68 -10.43 -7.03
C LEU A 59 10.77 -11.01 -5.62
N LEU A 60 9.70 -11.65 -5.14
CA LEU A 60 9.64 -12.23 -3.79
C LEU A 60 10.49 -13.49 -3.64
N SER A 61 10.77 -14.20 -4.73
CA SER A 61 11.67 -15.37 -4.73
C SER A 61 13.16 -15.01 -4.77
N CYS A 62 13.49 -13.73 -4.97
CA CYS A 62 14.85 -13.28 -5.17
C CYS A 62 15.55 -12.95 -3.84
N GLU A 63 16.50 -13.79 -3.43
CA GLU A 63 17.33 -13.62 -2.22
C GLU A 63 18.64 -12.85 -2.50
N ASP A 64 18.52 -11.63 -3.05
CA ASP A 64 19.65 -10.76 -3.40
C ASP A 64 19.93 -9.63 -2.38
N ALA A 65 19.16 -9.59 -1.29
CA ALA A 65 19.25 -8.59 -0.24
C ALA A 65 18.93 -9.20 1.14
N GLU A 66 19.44 -8.57 2.21
CA GLU A 66 19.13 -8.96 3.59
C GLU A 66 17.64 -8.80 3.93
N ALA A 67 16.99 -7.79 3.35
CA ALA A 67 15.56 -7.56 3.49
C ALA A 67 14.99 -6.89 2.24
N LEU A 68 13.81 -7.34 1.82
CA LEU A 68 13.00 -6.74 0.76
C LEU A 68 11.76 -6.09 1.37
N PHE A 69 11.55 -4.82 1.06
CA PHE A 69 10.33 -4.09 1.40
C PHE A 69 9.51 -3.85 0.14
N VAL A 70 8.24 -4.23 0.16
CA VAL A 70 7.30 -3.91 -0.92
C VAL A 70 6.15 -3.06 -0.40
N SER A 71 5.64 -2.16 -1.22
CA SER A 71 4.41 -1.45 -0.90
C SER A 71 3.42 -1.51 -2.04
N GLY A 72 2.14 -1.59 -1.69
CA GLY A 72 1.05 -1.62 -2.66
C GLY A 72 -0.25 -1.90 -1.92
N CYS A 73 -1.35 -1.94 -2.66
CA CYS A 73 -2.64 -2.39 -2.14
C CYS A 73 -3.48 -2.83 -3.34
N ALA A 74 -3.35 -4.09 -3.72
CA ALA A 74 -4.11 -4.69 -4.82
C ALA A 74 -5.05 -5.78 -4.28
N VAL A 75 -6.14 -6.06 -4.98
CA VAL A 75 -7.12 -7.07 -4.55
C VAL A 75 -6.52 -8.49 -4.49
N ASN A 76 -5.52 -8.80 -5.32
CA ASN A 76 -4.85 -10.10 -5.32
C ASN A 76 -3.65 -10.20 -4.37
N GLN A 77 -3.35 -9.16 -3.58
CA GLN A 77 -2.20 -9.15 -2.66
C GLN A 77 -2.20 -10.32 -1.66
N VAL A 78 -3.39 -10.77 -1.24
CA VAL A 78 -3.57 -11.87 -0.28
C VAL A 78 -2.97 -13.19 -0.76
N ARG A 79 -2.80 -13.38 -2.07
CA ARG A 79 -2.14 -14.57 -2.65
C ARG A 79 -0.66 -14.65 -2.30
N PHE A 80 -0.04 -13.51 -2.01
CA PHE A 80 1.38 -13.39 -1.70
C PHE A 80 1.67 -13.34 -0.21
N TYR A 81 0.65 -13.26 0.66
CA TYR A 81 0.84 -13.22 2.11
C TYR A 81 1.68 -14.39 2.66
N PRO A 82 1.53 -15.63 2.17
CA PRO A 82 2.41 -16.73 2.59
C PRO A 82 3.89 -16.58 2.20
N LEU A 83 4.22 -15.62 1.34
CA LEU A 83 5.59 -15.33 0.88
C LEU A 83 6.22 -14.14 1.63
N PHE A 84 5.47 -13.49 2.53
CA PHE A 84 5.99 -12.42 3.37
C PHE A 84 6.26 -12.93 4.77
N ASP A 85 7.40 -12.54 5.35
CA ASP A 85 7.65 -12.74 6.78
C ASP A 85 6.69 -11.88 7.61
N HIS A 86 6.45 -10.64 7.14
CA HIS A 86 5.60 -9.65 7.82
C HIS A 86 4.78 -8.83 6.82
N VAL A 87 3.48 -8.72 7.11
CA VAL A 87 2.53 -7.81 6.45
C VAL A 87 2.24 -6.63 7.37
N VAL A 88 2.60 -5.42 6.91
CA VAL A 88 2.46 -4.18 7.71
C VAL A 88 1.32 -3.31 7.17
N LEU A 89 0.36 -3.00 8.02
CA LEU A 89 -0.68 -2.01 7.75
C LEU A 89 -0.22 -0.62 8.21
N LEU A 90 -0.15 0.33 7.28
CA LEU A 90 0.00 1.75 7.62
C LEU A 90 -1.37 2.40 7.81
N SER A 91 -1.67 2.90 9.01
CA SER A 91 -2.91 3.62 9.32
C SER A 91 -2.65 5.06 9.71
N ALA A 92 -3.53 5.98 9.32
CA ALA A 92 -3.54 7.36 9.77
C ALA A 92 -4.97 7.82 10.06
N SER A 93 -5.11 8.83 10.90
CA SER A 93 -6.42 9.43 11.19
C SER A 93 -7.07 10.03 9.92
N PRO A 94 -8.41 10.07 9.83
CA PRO A 94 -9.11 10.67 8.70
C PRO A 94 -8.65 12.10 8.36
N ALA A 95 -8.41 12.92 9.39
CA ALA A 95 -7.96 14.30 9.24
C ALA A 95 -6.59 14.38 8.54
N ILE A 96 -5.62 13.56 8.99
CA ILE A 96 -4.29 13.49 8.40
C ILE A 96 -4.33 12.95 6.96
N LEU A 97 -5.18 11.95 6.68
CA LEU A 97 -5.36 11.46 5.31
C LEU A 97 -5.85 12.56 4.38
N VAL A 98 -6.87 13.31 4.79
CA VAL A 98 -7.43 14.42 4.01
C VAL A 98 -6.39 15.52 3.79
N GLU A 99 -5.65 15.89 4.84
CA GLU A 99 -4.59 16.89 4.76
C GLU A 99 -3.51 16.49 3.74
N ARG A 100 -2.99 15.25 3.85
CA ARG A 100 -1.96 14.73 2.94
C ARG A 100 -2.43 14.66 1.50
N LEU A 101 -3.65 14.23 1.26
CA LEU A 101 -4.21 14.16 -0.10
C LEU A 101 -4.35 15.55 -0.74
N LYS A 102 -4.68 16.57 0.05
CA LYS A 102 -4.77 17.96 -0.43
C LYS A 102 -3.40 18.59 -0.68
N SER A 103 -2.41 18.31 0.16
CA SER A 103 -1.09 18.93 0.09
C SER A 103 -0.10 18.24 -0.85
N ARG A 104 -0.33 16.96 -1.21
CA ARG A 104 0.59 16.21 -2.07
C ARG A 104 0.66 16.76 -3.50
N THR A 105 1.89 16.79 -4.03
CA THR A 105 2.20 17.27 -5.38
C THR A 105 2.35 16.14 -6.39
N GLY A 106 2.78 14.95 -5.97
CA GLY A 106 3.15 13.84 -6.87
C GLY A 106 2.00 12.97 -7.41
N ASN A 107 0.77 13.11 -6.90
CA ASN A 107 -0.37 12.33 -7.37
C ASN A 107 -1.66 13.18 -7.31
N SER A 108 -2.43 13.19 -8.40
CA SER A 108 -3.64 14.01 -8.56
C SER A 108 -4.87 13.47 -7.84
N TYR A 109 -4.92 12.18 -7.51
CA TYR A 109 -6.06 11.56 -6.84
C TYR A 109 -6.28 12.11 -5.42
N GLY A 110 -7.49 12.07 -4.90
CA GLY A 110 -7.81 12.55 -3.55
C GLY A 110 -7.82 14.07 -3.41
N LYS A 111 -7.84 14.81 -4.53
CA LYS A 111 -7.95 16.29 -4.52
C LYS A 111 -9.41 16.73 -4.66
N HIS A 112 -10.24 15.92 -5.30
CA HIS A 112 -11.66 16.20 -5.46
C HIS A 112 -12.48 15.67 -4.27
N PRO A 113 -13.58 16.34 -3.88
CA PRO A 113 -14.42 15.91 -2.75
C PRO A 113 -14.90 14.46 -2.85
N GLY A 114 -15.25 14.00 -4.06
CA GLY A 114 -15.68 12.61 -4.29
C GLY A 114 -14.58 11.58 -4.02
N GLU A 115 -13.33 11.90 -4.39
CA GLU A 115 -12.17 11.02 -4.14
C GLU A 115 -11.81 10.99 -2.65
N ILE A 116 -11.89 12.13 -1.97
CA ILE A 116 -11.71 12.21 -0.52
C ILE A 116 -12.78 11.36 0.18
N ALA A 117 -14.06 11.53 -0.19
CA ALA A 117 -15.16 10.75 0.37
C ALA A 117 -14.95 9.25 0.14
N ARG A 118 -14.45 8.87 -1.05
CA ARG A 118 -14.10 7.49 -1.36
C ARG A 118 -12.99 6.95 -0.47
N VAL A 119 -11.90 7.71 -0.25
CA VAL A 119 -10.82 7.29 0.66
C VAL A 119 -11.36 7.11 2.09
N LEU A 120 -12.22 8.01 2.55
CA LEU A 120 -12.83 7.90 3.88
C LEU A 120 -13.76 6.68 3.98
N LYS A 121 -14.54 6.38 2.93
CA LYS A 121 -15.36 5.18 2.85
C LYS A 121 -14.49 3.91 2.90
N LEU A 122 -13.45 3.84 2.08
CA LEU A 122 -12.52 2.71 2.08
C LEU A 122 -11.82 2.54 3.45
N LYS A 123 -11.54 3.63 4.17
CA LYS A 123 -11.01 3.54 5.54
C LYS A 123 -11.99 2.85 6.48
N GLN A 124 -13.28 3.11 6.33
CA GLN A 124 -14.31 2.49 7.17
C GLN A 124 -14.61 1.04 6.76
N THR A 125 -14.52 0.70 5.47
CA THR A 125 -14.97 -0.60 4.96
C THR A 125 -13.83 -1.59 4.70
N ILE A 126 -12.64 -1.13 4.33
CA ILE A 126 -11.51 -1.97 3.92
C ILE A 126 -10.41 -2.01 4.98
N GLU A 127 -10.10 -0.89 5.65
CA GLU A 127 -9.03 -0.90 6.67
C GLU A 127 -9.26 -1.91 7.81
N PRO A 128 -10.49 -2.14 8.31
CA PRO A 128 -10.73 -3.23 9.26
C PRO A 128 -10.32 -4.60 8.71
N LEU A 129 -10.65 -4.89 7.45
CA LEU A 129 -10.27 -6.15 6.80
C LEU A 129 -8.76 -6.29 6.66
N LEU A 130 -8.07 -5.20 6.31
CA LEU A 130 -6.60 -5.18 6.23
C LEU A 130 -5.95 -5.35 7.60
N ARG A 131 -6.59 -4.84 8.66
CA ARG A 131 -6.12 -4.96 10.04
C ARG A 131 -6.25 -6.40 10.53
N ASP A 132 -7.32 -7.09 10.14
CA ASP A 132 -7.52 -8.50 10.47
C ASP A 132 -6.50 -9.42 9.77
N SER A 133 -5.89 -8.95 8.68
CA SER A 133 -4.96 -9.72 7.85
C SER A 133 -3.49 -9.27 7.92
N CYS A 134 -3.14 -8.29 8.77
CA CYS A 134 -1.77 -7.81 8.92
C CYS A 134 -1.14 -8.35 10.21
N ASP A 135 0.18 -8.50 10.21
CA ASP A 135 0.95 -8.87 11.40
C ASP A 135 1.18 -7.66 12.32
N PHE A 136 1.39 -6.48 11.71
CA PHE A 136 1.66 -5.24 12.44
C PHE A 136 0.88 -4.07 11.86
N GLU A 137 0.29 -3.27 12.75
CA GLU A 137 -0.26 -1.96 12.39
C GLU A 137 0.68 -0.85 12.89
N ILE A 138 1.04 0.07 11.99
CA ILE A 138 1.88 1.22 12.30
C ILE A 138 1.08 2.50 12.09
N ASP A 139 1.00 3.32 13.14
CA ASP A 139 0.39 4.63 13.08
C ASP A 139 1.30 5.64 12.36
N THR A 140 0.85 6.10 11.20
CA THR A 140 1.51 7.13 10.40
C THR A 140 0.98 8.53 10.66
N ASN A 141 0.20 8.77 11.71
CA ASN A 141 0.08 10.11 12.30
C ASN A 141 1.44 10.60 12.81
N ALA A 142 2.34 9.66 13.14
CA ALA A 142 3.72 9.95 13.52
C ALA A 142 4.55 10.50 12.34
N PRO A 143 5.62 11.27 12.63
CA PRO A 143 6.63 11.67 11.65
C PRO A 143 7.28 10.47 10.93
N ILE A 144 7.71 10.70 9.68
CA ILE A 144 8.22 9.63 8.80
C ILE A 144 9.44 8.90 9.36
N ASP A 145 10.33 9.58 10.10
CA ASP A 145 11.49 8.97 10.75
C ASP A 145 11.09 7.92 11.79
N LYS A 146 9.98 8.16 12.51
CA LYS A 146 9.44 7.19 13.47
C LYS A 146 8.82 5.99 12.77
N VAL A 147 8.12 6.22 11.67
CA VAL A 147 7.52 5.14 10.87
C VAL A 147 8.62 4.25 10.27
N VAL A 148 9.65 4.84 9.68
CA VAL A 148 10.81 4.11 9.15
C VAL A 148 11.51 3.30 10.25
N ALA A 149 11.76 3.92 11.42
CA ALA A 149 12.39 3.22 12.53
C ALA A 149 11.55 2.04 13.06
N ALA A 150 10.23 2.19 13.09
CA ALA A 150 9.32 1.11 13.49
C ALA A 150 9.38 -0.06 12.51
N VAL A 151 9.35 0.20 11.20
CA VAL A 151 9.44 -0.83 10.15
C VAL A 151 10.79 -1.55 10.18
N LEU A 152 11.90 -0.81 10.27
CA LEU A 152 13.24 -1.41 10.38
C LEU A 152 13.42 -2.20 11.68
N GLY A 153 12.68 -1.85 12.73
CA GLY A 153 12.66 -2.59 13.99
C GLY A 153 12.08 -4.00 13.89
N LEU A 154 11.35 -4.32 12.81
CA LEU A 154 10.75 -5.63 12.57
C LEU A 154 11.74 -6.65 11.99
N LEU A 155 12.88 -6.22 11.45
CA LEU A 155 13.90 -7.11 10.87
C LEU A 155 14.71 -7.91 11.91
N ARG A 156 14.25 -8.00 13.17
CA ARG A 156 15.03 -8.50 14.31
C ARG A 156 14.69 -9.92 14.71
#